data_AF-A0A0M0BUD8-F1
#
_entry.id   AF-A0A0M0BUD8-F1
#
_cell.length_a   1.000
_cell.length_b   1.000
_cell.length_c   1.000
_cell.angle_alpha   90.00
_cell.angle_beta   90.00
_cell.angle_gamma   90.00
#
_symmetry.space_group_name_H-M   'P 1'
#
loop_
_entity.id
_entity.type
_entity.pdbx_description
1 polymer ?
#
loop_
_entity_poly.entity_id
_entity_poly.type
_entity_poly.pdbx_seq_one_letter_code
_entity_poly.pdbx_strand_id
1 'polypeptide(L)'
;MGKDWGPLASLVFLVVMSVVGLVLIPVLVLQPNLIHVQVSIRHGLAGALYLVICVFGVLAVFYPSKCKRLFGKSQNPLTQASKASVQIRGHHPDCQNYGANRIKVGGKIFCAACSGLLIGAVAVFIGAVLYFFVGLEIVWSNIWLLVLGEICILLGLAQIKFAGYVKMFINVIFVVGSFVTLVETDLLGGSILVDLYVLGLIVFMLWLRILFSEWNNRRICQTCQLCFH
;
A
#
# COMPACT_ATOMS: atom_id res chain seq x y z
N MET A 1 -20.68 2.15 -27.85
CA MET A 1 -20.13 1.53 -26.61
C MET A 1 -18.88 0.75 -26.97
N GLY A 2 -17.73 1.42 -27.04
CA GLY A 2 -16.43 0.77 -27.19
C GLY A 2 -16.03 0.15 -25.86
N LYS A 3 -15.68 -1.13 -25.87
CA LYS A 3 -15.30 -1.90 -24.68
C LYS A 3 -13.83 -1.56 -24.40
N ASP A 4 -13.57 -0.60 -23.51
CA ASP A 4 -12.22 -0.22 -23.07
C ASP A 4 -11.56 -1.39 -22.30
N TRP A 5 -10.98 -2.36 -23.01
CA TRP A 5 -10.27 -3.50 -22.41
C TRP A 5 -8.84 -3.16 -21.94
N GLY A 6 -8.27 -2.05 -22.44
CA GLY A 6 -6.90 -1.61 -22.12
C GLY A 6 -6.56 -1.49 -20.63
N PRO A 7 -7.38 -0.80 -19.80
CA PRO A 7 -7.06 -0.61 -18.39
C PRO A 7 -7.21 -1.88 -17.54
N LEU A 8 -8.12 -2.79 -17.91
CA LEU A 8 -8.30 -4.05 -17.17
C LEU A 8 -7.14 -5.02 -17.44
N ALA A 9 -6.75 -5.19 -18.70
CA ALA A 9 -5.63 -6.04 -19.07
C ALA A 9 -4.31 -5.57 -18.41
N SER A 10 -4.10 -4.25 -18.36
CA SER A 10 -2.95 -3.65 -17.69
C SER A 10 -2.92 -3.94 -16.18
N LEU A 11 -4.06 -3.80 -15.48
CA LEU A 11 -4.15 -4.13 -14.06
C LEU A 11 -3.92 -5.62 -13.78
N VAL A 12 -4.49 -6.51 -14.60
CA VAL A 12 -4.28 -7.96 -14.48
C VAL A 12 -2.80 -8.30 -14.66
N PHE A 13 -2.14 -7.72 -15.67
CA PHE A 13 -0.71 -7.90 -15.88
C PHE A 13 0.11 -7.47 -14.65
N LEU A 14 -0.17 -6.28 -14.09
CA LEU A 14 0.52 -5.81 -12.89
C LEU A 14 0.29 -6.71 -11.68
N VAL A 15 -0.92 -7.26 -11.50
CA VAL A 15 -1.18 -8.26 -10.44
C VAL A 15 -0.37 -9.52 -10.66
N VAL A 16 -0.32 -10.05 -11.88
CA VAL A 16 0.48 -11.24 -12.20
C VAL A 16 1.95 -10.98 -11.87
N MET A 17 2.51 -9.84 -12.31
CA MET A 17 3.88 -9.45 -11.99
C MET A 17 4.12 -9.31 -10.48
N SER A 18 3.12 -8.81 -9.74
CA SER A 18 3.19 -8.69 -8.29
C SER A 18 3.25 -10.05 -7.58
N VAL A 19 2.47 -11.02 -8.05
CA VAL A 19 2.43 -12.38 -7.51
C VAL A 19 3.72 -13.12 -7.84
N VAL A 20 4.18 -13.03 -9.09
CA VAL A 20 5.48 -13.59 -9.50
C VAL A 20 6.61 -12.98 -8.66
N GLY A 21 6.56 -11.67 -8.42
CA GLY A 21 7.54 -10.99 -7.60
C GLY A 21 7.58 -11.49 -6.15
N LEU A 22 6.43 -11.71 -5.53
CA LEU A 22 6.37 -12.28 -4.18
C LEU A 22 6.92 -13.71 -4.15
N VAL A 23 6.50 -14.57 -5.08
CA VAL A 23 6.96 -15.97 -5.15
C VAL A 23 8.48 -16.08 -5.34
N LEU A 24 9.12 -15.09 -5.96
CA LEU A 24 10.57 -15.09 -6.12
C LEU A 24 11.32 -14.84 -4.81
N ILE A 25 10.73 -14.17 -3.82
CA ILE A 25 11.40 -13.88 -2.54
C ILE A 25 11.84 -15.17 -1.81
N PRO A 26 10.96 -16.16 -1.52
CA PRO A 26 11.39 -17.37 -0.83
C PRO A 26 12.39 -18.18 -1.67
N VAL A 27 12.28 -18.14 -3.01
CA VAL A 27 13.25 -18.80 -3.89
C VAL A 27 14.64 -18.17 -3.74
N LEU A 28 14.72 -16.83 -3.72
CA LEU A 28 15.97 -16.10 -3.56
C LEU A 28 16.57 -16.31 -2.16
N VAL A 29 15.75 -16.25 -1.12
CA VAL A 29 16.17 -16.46 0.28
C VAL A 29 16.78 -17.84 0.49
N LEU A 30 16.31 -18.87 -0.22
CA LEU A 30 16.84 -20.24 -0.12
C LEU A 30 18.14 -20.45 -0.92
N GLN A 31 18.67 -19.45 -1.63
CA GLN A 31 19.90 -19.60 -2.40
C GLN A 31 21.15 -19.39 -1.52
N PRO A 32 22.09 -20.35 -1.47
CA PRO A 32 23.24 -20.31 -0.55
C PRO A 32 24.36 -19.33 -0.95
N ASN A 33 24.30 -18.66 -2.11
CA ASN A 33 25.43 -17.93 -2.71
C ASN A 33 25.22 -16.41 -2.81
N LEU A 34 24.34 -15.83 -1.99
CA LEU A 34 24.14 -14.38 -2.00
C LEU A 34 25.23 -13.68 -1.17
N ILE A 35 25.89 -12.69 -1.79
CA ILE A 35 27.05 -11.97 -1.24
C ILE A 35 26.74 -11.43 0.16
N HIS A 36 27.48 -11.91 1.16
CA HIS A 36 27.41 -11.41 2.53
C HIS A 36 28.17 -10.08 2.66
N VAL A 37 27.41 -8.98 2.71
CA VAL A 37 27.91 -7.66 3.14
C VAL A 37 27.89 -7.62 4.68
N GLN A 38 28.73 -6.78 5.27
CA GLN A 38 28.78 -6.56 6.73
C GLN A 38 27.36 -6.30 7.30
N VAL A 39 26.95 -7.16 8.24
CA VAL A 39 25.57 -7.27 8.77
C VAL A 39 25.02 -5.91 9.22
N SER A 40 25.81 -5.11 9.94
CA SER A 40 25.35 -3.83 10.50
C SER A 40 24.99 -2.78 9.45
N ILE A 41 25.74 -2.71 8.33
CA ILE A 41 25.47 -1.72 7.27
C ILE A 41 24.24 -2.12 6.48
N ARG A 42 24.10 -3.42 6.19
CA ARG A 42 22.95 -3.97 5.47
C ARG A 42 21.65 -3.70 6.21
N HIS A 43 21.60 -4.07 7.50
CA HIS A 43 20.45 -3.93 8.37
C HIS A 43 20.01 -2.45 8.47
N GLY A 44 20.97 -1.56 8.75
CA GLY A 44 20.71 -0.13 8.86
C GLY A 44 20.22 0.50 7.55
N LEU A 45 20.77 0.10 6.39
CA LEU A 45 20.36 0.62 5.09
C LEU A 45 18.94 0.16 4.71
N ALA A 46 18.63 -1.13 4.85
CA ALA A 46 17.29 -1.66 4.57
C ALA A 46 16.23 -0.99 5.46
N GLY A 47 16.51 -0.88 6.76
CA GLY A 47 15.65 -0.19 7.72
C GLY A 47 15.46 1.29 7.38
N ALA A 48 16.53 2.02 7.06
CA ALA A 48 16.45 3.43 6.69
C ALA A 48 15.57 3.66 5.45
N LEU A 49 15.76 2.85 4.40
CA LEU A 49 14.95 2.93 3.18
C LEU A 49 13.47 2.62 3.47
N TYR A 50 13.20 1.60 4.29
CA TYR A 50 11.83 1.27 4.69
C TYR A 50 11.16 2.39 5.49
N LEU A 51 11.87 3.02 6.43
CA LEU A 51 11.36 4.17 7.17
C LEU A 51 11.04 5.36 6.26
N VAL A 52 11.88 5.62 5.26
CA VAL A 52 11.61 6.65 4.23
C VAL A 52 10.31 6.35 3.49
N ILE A 53 10.09 5.09 3.06
CA ILE A 53 8.84 4.67 2.43
C ILE A 53 7.64 4.90 3.37
N CYS A 54 7.77 4.57 4.67
CA CYS A 54 6.72 4.80 5.66
C CYS A 54 6.39 6.29 5.81
N VAL A 55 7.39 7.16 5.90
CA VAL A 55 7.21 8.62 5.98
C VAL A 55 6.49 9.14 4.74
N PHE A 56 6.91 8.74 3.53
CA PHE A 56 6.19 9.12 2.31
C PHE A 56 4.75 8.60 2.28
N GLY A 57 4.50 7.39 2.78
CA GLY A 57 3.15 6.83 2.92
C GLY A 57 2.27 7.66 3.84
N VAL A 58 2.77 8.07 5.01
CA VAL A 58 2.07 8.94 5.96
C VAL A 58 1.80 10.32 5.34
N LEU A 59 2.79 10.92 4.68
CA LEU A 59 2.65 12.21 4.00
C LEU A 59 1.61 12.15 2.89
N ALA A 60 1.55 11.05 2.13
CA ALA A 60 0.56 10.84 1.07
C ALA A 60 -0.88 10.81 1.60
N VAL A 61 -1.09 10.33 2.84
CA VAL A 61 -2.41 10.32 3.49
C VAL A 61 -2.86 11.74 3.87
N PHE A 62 -1.96 12.57 4.39
CA PHE A 62 -2.28 13.94 4.82
C PHE A 62 -2.30 14.97 3.68
N TYR A 63 -1.47 14.76 2.64
CA TYR A 63 -1.32 15.69 1.52
C TYR A 63 -1.60 15.03 0.15
N PRO A 64 -2.80 14.45 -0.06
CA PRO A 64 -3.11 13.71 -1.28
C PRO A 64 -3.00 14.57 -2.55
N SER A 65 -3.28 15.88 -2.44
CA SER A 65 -3.16 16.84 -3.54
C SER A 65 -1.71 17.08 -4.00
N LYS A 66 -0.73 16.96 -3.09
CA LYS A 66 0.70 17.10 -3.43
C LYS A 66 1.26 15.82 -4.07
N CYS A 67 0.80 14.64 -3.66
CA CYS A 67 1.14 13.37 -4.32
C CYS A 67 0.61 13.28 -5.76
N LYS A 68 -0.64 13.72 -6.02
CA LYS A 68 -1.19 13.77 -7.39
C LYS A 68 -0.34 14.63 -8.33
N ARG A 69 0.29 15.70 -7.84
CA ARG A 69 1.14 16.58 -8.64
C ARG A 69 2.47 15.93 -9.03
N LEU A 70 3.00 15.02 -8.19
CA LEU A 70 4.26 14.30 -8.44
C LEU A 70 4.08 13.09 -9.38
N PHE A 71 2.93 12.42 -9.36
CA PHE A 71 2.68 11.20 -10.16
C PHE A 71 1.90 11.42 -11.47
N GLY A 72 1.49 12.66 -11.77
CA GLY A 72 1.03 13.04 -13.11
C GLY A 72 -0.45 13.45 -13.24
N LYS A 73 -0.64 14.42 -14.13
CA LYS A 73 -1.87 15.13 -14.55
C LYS A 73 -2.51 16.07 -13.51
N SER A 74 -2.07 17.32 -13.57
CA SER A 74 -2.83 18.50 -13.13
C SER A 74 -4.22 18.44 -13.77
N GLN A 75 -5.26 18.19 -12.98
CA GLN A 75 -6.62 18.56 -13.41
C GLN A 75 -6.67 20.08 -13.36
N ASN A 76 -6.78 20.70 -14.54
CA ASN A 76 -7.12 22.11 -14.65
C ASN A 76 -8.37 22.38 -13.82
N PRO A 77 -8.42 23.45 -13.01
CA PRO A 77 -9.64 23.85 -12.31
C PRO A 77 -10.58 24.49 -13.33
N LEU A 78 -11.29 23.67 -14.11
CA LEU A 78 -12.32 24.16 -15.02
C LEU A 78 -13.65 24.24 -14.26
N THR A 79 -13.99 25.48 -13.93
CA THR A 79 -15.36 26.03 -13.83
C THR A 79 -16.32 25.30 -12.90
N GLN A 80 -16.38 25.85 -11.69
CA GLN A 80 -17.51 25.83 -10.76
C GLN A 80 -18.80 26.28 -11.48
N ALA A 81 -19.48 25.35 -12.15
CA ALA A 81 -20.83 25.55 -12.65
C ALA A 81 -21.84 25.18 -11.54
N SER A 82 -22.72 26.14 -11.25
CA SER A 82 -23.74 26.13 -10.21
C SER A 82 -24.72 24.96 -10.31
N LYS A 83 -24.97 24.25 -9.20
CA LYS A 83 -26.29 24.05 -8.54
C LYS A 83 -26.27 22.82 -7.60
N ALA A 84 -26.94 23.01 -6.46
CA ALA A 84 -27.08 22.11 -5.31
C ALA A 84 -25.81 21.88 -4.47
N SER A 85 -25.92 22.13 -3.17
CA SER A 85 -24.87 22.03 -2.16
C SER A 85 -24.37 20.60 -1.99
N VAL A 86 -23.49 20.14 -2.89
CA VAL A 86 -22.76 18.89 -2.70
C VAL A 86 -21.71 19.15 -1.61
N GLN A 87 -22.00 18.68 -0.40
CA GLN A 87 -21.12 18.85 0.75
C GLN A 87 -19.91 17.92 0.60
N ILE A 88 -18.83 18.40 -0.02
CA ILE A 88 -17.59 17.64 -0.18
C ILE A 88 -17.02 17.31 1.22
N ARG A 89 -17.10 16.03 1.64
CA ARG A 89 -16.50 15.53 2.88
C ARG A 89 -15.28 14.68 2.53
N GLY A 90 -14.09 15.29 2.60
CA GLY A 90 -12.83 14.69 2.16
C GLY A 90 -12.55 14.97 0.68
N HIS A 91 -11.88 14.05 -0.03
CA HIS A 91 -11.59 14.18 -1.47
C HIS A 91 -12.61 13.47 -2.38
N HIS A 92 -13.74 13.04 -1.82
CA HIS A 92 -14.80 12.35 -2.57
C HIS A 92 -16.11 13.16 -2.54
N PRO A 93 -16.87 13.17 -3.64
CA PRO A 93 -18.21 13.74 -3.66
C PRO A 93 -19.13 12.97 -2.71
N ASP A 94 -20.12 13.67 -2.14
CA ASP A 94 -21.10 13.08 -1.23
C ASP A 94 -22.17 12.30 -2.00
N CYS A 95 -21.83 11.08 -2.42
CA CYS A 95 -22.76 10.13 -3.05
C CYS A 95 -22.91 8.88 -2.16
N GLN A 96 -24.12 8.35 -2.05
CA GLN A 96 -24.44 7.17 -1.20
C GLN A 96 -23.56 5.95 -1.53
N ASN A 97 -23.15 5.78 -2.79
CA ASN A 97 -22.26 4.68 -3.20
C ASN A 97 -20.84 4.77 -2.62
N TYR A 98 -20.42 5.92 -2.07
CA TYR A 98 -19.16 6.04 -1.32
C TYR A 98 -19.30 5.67 0.16
N GLY A 99 -20.50 5.34 0.65
CA GLY A 99 -20.73 4.96 2.05
C GLY A 99 -19.86 3.78 2.49
N ALA A 100 -19.60 2.82 1.60
CA ALA A 100 -18.75 1.66 1.85
C ALA A 100 -17.28 2.01 2.15
N ASN A 101 -16.80 3.19 1.73
CA ASN A 101 -15.43 3.66 1.98
C ASN A 101 -15.30 4.51 3.25
N ARG A 102 -16.39 4.70 4.01
CA ARG A 102 -16.43 5.60 5.16
C ARG A 102 -16.55 4.81 6.46
N ILE A 103 -15.88 5.30 7.50
CA ILE A 103 -16.05 4.87 8.91
C ILE A 103 -16.38 6.09 9.77
N LYS A 104 -17.14 5.89 10.84
CA LYS A 104 -17.52 6.95 11.78
C LYS A 104 -16.82 6.72 13.11
N VAL A 105 -15.92 7.62 13.48
CA VAL A 105 -15.16 7.58 14.74
C VAL A 105 -15.44 8.87 15.50
N GLY A 106 -16.01 8.76 16.70
CA GLY A 106 -16.31 9.93 17.55
C GLY A 106 -17.16 11.00 16.88
N GLY A 107 -18.14 10.60 16.06
CA GLY A 107 -19.00 11.54 15.31
C GLY A 107 -18.41 12.08 14.01
N LYS A 108 -17.09 11.95 13.78
CA LYS A 108 -16.40 12.37 12.55
C LYS A 108 -16.33 11.23 11.53
N ILE A 109 -16.34 11.57 10.25
CA ILE A 109 -16.29 10.61 9.14
C ILE A 109 -14.86 10.55 8.58
N PHE A 110 -14.31 9.35 8.49
CA PHE A 110 -12.97 9.10 7.94
C PHE A 110 -13.01 8.10 6.77
N CYS A 111 -11.99 8.14 5.91
CA CYS A 111 -11.80 7.13 4.87
C CYS A 111 -11.24 5.85 5.49
N ALA A 112 -11.93 4.73 5.33
CA ALA A 112 -11.51 3.43 5.85
C ALA A 112 -10.10 3.04 5.36
N ALA A 113 -9.82 3.22 4.06
CA ALA A 113 -8.56 2.82 3.45
C ALA A 113 -7.37 3.68 3.91
N CYS A 114 -7.54 5.00 3.96
CA CYS A 114 -6.51 5.93 4.42
C CYS A 114 -6.23 5.77 5.92
N SER A 115 -7.27 5.55 6.73
CA SER A 115 -7.12 5.33 8.17
C SER A 115 -6.34 4.03 8.43
N GLY A 116 -6.66 2.95 7.71
CA GLY A 116 -5.93 1.68 7.82
C GLY A 116 -4.46 1.80 7.40
N LEU A 117 -4.17 2.53 6.31
CA LEU A 117 -2.80 2.83 5.90
C LEU A 117 -2.04 3.61 6.96
N LEU A 118 -2.65 4.65 7.53
CA LEU A 118 -2.01 5.50 8.53
C LEU A 118 -1.68 4.70 9.80
N ILE A 119 -2.66 3.93 10.30
CA ILE A 119 -2.48 3.07 11.48
C ILE A 119 -1.38 2.05 11.22
N GLY A 120 -1.43 1.37 10.07
CA GLY A 120 -0.41 0.41 9.66
C GLY A 120 0.97 1.05 9.57
N ALA A 121 1.08 2.21 8.91
CA ALA A 121 2.35 2.92 8.72
C ALA A 121 2.97 3.35 10.06
N VAL A 122 2.18 3.86 11.00
CA VAL A 122 2.67 4.21 12.35
C VAL A 122 3.14 2.96 13.09
N ALA A 123 2.37 1.87 13.04
CA ALA A 123 2.72 0.62 13.71
C ALA A 123 4.03 0.03 13.17
N VAL A 124 4.17 -0.08 11.84
CA VAL A 124 5.39 -0.63 11.23
C VAL A 124 6.57 0.34 11.30
N PHE A 125 6.35 1.65 11.38
CA PHE A 125 7.43 2.61 11.62
C PHE A 125 8.08 2.35 12.99
N ILE A 126 7.25 2.18 14.03
CA ILE A 126 7.73 1.82 15.37
C ILE A 126 8.43 0.46 15.33
N GLY A 127 7.80 -0.55 14.71
CA GLY A 127 8.38 -1.88 14.56
C GLY A 127 9.73 -1.87 13.84
N ALA A 128 9.86 -1.10 12.75
CA ALA A 128 11.09 -0.97 11.99
C ALA A 128 12.18 -0.25 12.78
N VAL A 129 11.87 0.78 13.57
CA VAL A 129 12.85 1.41 14.46
C VAL A 129 13.36 0.39 15.49
N LEU A 130 12.45 -0.34 16.13
CA LEU A 130 12.81 -1.34 17.14
C LEU A 130 13.66 -2.47 16.56
N TYR A 131 13.28 -3.01 15.40
CA TYR A 131 14.00 -4.12 14.77
C TYR A 131 15.34 -3.67 14.14
N PHE A 132 15.33 -2.59 13.32
CA PHE A 132 16.51 -2.21 12.54
C PHE A 132 17.56 -1.38 13.30
N PHE A 133 17.16 -0.66 14.36
CA PHE A 133 18.05 0.29 15.02
C PHE A 133 18.24 0.01 16.52
N VAL A 134 17.23 -0.57 17.18
CA VAL A 134 17.35 -0.95 18.61
C VAL A 134 17.85 -2.38 18.77
N GLY A 135 17.75 -3.21 17.72
CA GLY A 135 18.19 -4.61 17.76
C GLY A 135 17.23 -5.52 18.51
N LEU A 136 15.91 -5.25 18.43
CA LEU A 136 14.91 -6.16 18.99
C LEU A 136 14.94 -7.48 18.20
N GLU A 137 15.56 -8.50 18.77
CA GLU A 137 15.69 -9.82 18.15
C GLU A 137 14.34 -10.53 18.05
N ILE A 138 13.98 -10.96 16.85
CA ILE A 138 12.84 -11.82 16.61
C ILE A 138 13.34 -13.26 16.62
N VAL A 139 13.15 -13.93 17.77
CA VAL A 139 13.67 -15.28 18.04
C VAL A 139 13.03 -16.36 17.16
N TRP A 140 11.93 -16.04 16.46
CA TRP A 140 11.07 -17.02 15.77
C TRP A 140 11.06 -16.86 14.24
N SER A 141 12.18 -16.51 13.61
CA SER A 141 12.23 -16.42 12.13
C SER A 141 12.01 -17.78 11.48
N ASN A 142 11.14 -17.82 10.47
CA ASN A 142 10.80 -19.03 9.74
C ASN A 142 10.25 -18.68 8.36
N ILE A 143 10.54 -19.51 7.36
CA ILE A 143 9.97 -19.41 6.00
C ILE A 143 8.43 -19.29 6.01
N TRP A 144 7.75 -19.92 6.97
CA TRP A 144 6.30 -19.81 7.10
C TRP A 144 5.82 -18.40 7.49
N LEU A 145 6.59 -17.66 8.29
CA LEU A 145 6.29 -16.26 8.61
C LEU A 145 6.50 -15.36 7.39
N LEU A 146 7.52 -15.62 6.58
CA LEU A 146 7.71 -14.93 5.31
C LEU A 146 6.49 -15.10 4.40
N VAL A 147 6.06 -16.35 4.17
CA VAL A 147 4.88 -16.67 3.35
C VAL A 147 3.61 -16.03 3.94
N LEU A 148 3.46 -16.01 5.26
CA LEU A 148 2.33 -15.33 5.91
C LEU A 148 2.33 -13.82 5.60
N GLY A 149 3.50 -13.17 5.63
CA GLY A 149 3.67 -11.77 5.24
C GLY A 149 3.21 -11.52 3.80
N GLU A 150 3.61 -12.39 2.87
CA GLU A 150 3.21 -12.30 1.46
C GLU A 150 1.70 -12.47 1.26
N ILE A 151 1.10 -13.44 1.96
CA ILE A 151 -0.36 -13.64 1.95
C ILE A 151 -1.05 -12.37 2.47
N CYS A 152 -0.54 -11.74 3.53
CA CYS A 152 -1.08 -10.50 4.07
C CYS A 152 -1.04 -9.35 3.05
N ILE A 153 0.05 -9.23 2.27
CA ILE A 153 0.18 -8.26 1.17
C ILE A 153 -0.89 -8.53 0.09
N LEU A 154 -1.05 -9.78 -0.34
CA LEU A 154 -2.04 -10.16 -1.35
C LEU A 154 -3.48 -9.92 -0.88
N LEU A 155 -3.80 -10.23 0.38
CA LEU A 155 -5.10 -9.93 0.98
C LEU A 155 -5.39 -8.42 0.96
N GLY A 156 -4.36 -7.59 1.14
CA GLY A 156 -4.46 -6.14 1.03
C GLY A 156 -4.90 -5.64 -0.35
N LEU A 157 -4.54 -6.34 -1.43
CA LEU A 157 -5.01 -6.01 -2.79
C LEU A 157 -6.50 -6.32 -2.97
N ALA A 158 -7.04 -7.29 -2.22
CA ALA A 158 -8.46 -7.65 -2.25
C ALA A 158 -9.39 -6.64 -1.54
N GLN A 159 -8.85 -5.54 -0.98
CA GLN A 159 -9.61 -4.54 -0.22
C GLN A 159 -10.85 -3.94 -0.92
N ILE A 160 -10.91 -4.00 -2.26
CA ILE A 160 -12.02 -3.44 -3.04
C ILE A 160 -13.33 -4.15 -2.73
N LYS A 161 -13.28 -5.43 -2.37
CA LYS A 161 -14.47 -6.24 -2.03
C LYS A 161 -15.04 -5.93 -0.65
N PHE A 162 -14.31 -5.19 0.19
CA PHE A 162 -14.67 -4.97 1.58
C PHE A 162 -15.06 -3.51 1.83
N ALA A 163 -15.79 -3.29 2.92
CA ALA A 163 -16.32 -1.98 3.31
C ALA A 163 -16.03 -1.68 4.79
N GLY A 164 -16.12 -0.40 5.16
CA GLY A 164 -16.07 0.06 6.54
C GLY A 164 -14.82 -0.39 7.31
N TYR A 165 -15.01 -0.88 8.53
CA TYR A 165 -13.91 -1.30 9.41
C TYR A 165 -13.13 -2.51 8.88
N VAL A 166 -13.78 -3.43 8.15
CA VAL A 166 -13.09 -4.58 7.54
C VAL A 166 -12.09 -4.10 6.50
N LYS A 167 -12.50 -3.13 5.67
CA LYS A 167 -11.59 -2.48 4.72
C LYS A 167 -10.43 -1.77 5.42
N MET A 168 -10.69 -1.10 6.54
CA MET A 168 -9.62 -0.48 7.34
C MET A 168 -8.63 -1.54 7.84
N PHE A 169 -9.10 -2.63 8.41
CA PHE A 169 -8.26 -3.70 8.97
C PHE A 169 -7.41 -4.40 7.91
N ILE A 170 -7.98 -4.73 6.76
CA ILE A 170 -7.24 -5.31 5.61
C ILE A 170 -6.10 -4.39 5.17
N ASN A 171 -6.30 -3.08 5.25
CA ASN A 171 -5.27 -2.11 4.90
C ASN A 171 -4.17 -1.98 5.96
N VAL A 172 -4.47 -2.28 7.23
CA VAL A 172 -3.43 -2.45 8.27
C VAL A 172 -2.63 -3.73 7.99
N ILE A 173 -3.33 -4.84 7.73
CA ILE A 173 -2.71 -6.15 7.40
C ILE A 173 -1.75 -6.01 6.22
N PHE A 174 -2.12 -5.28 5.17
CA PHE A 174 -1.26 -5.03 4.02
C PHE A 174 0.09 -4.43 4.42
N VAL A 175 0.07 -3.38 5.26
CA VAL A 175 1.29 -2.68 5.68
C VAL A 175 2.12 -3.55 6.61
N VAL A 176 1.47 -4.20 7.59
CA VAL A 176 2.14 -5.14 8.50
C VAL A 176 2.76 -6.31 7.74
N GLY A 177 2.06 -6.87 6.75
CA GLY A 177 2.57 -7.91 5.87
C GLY A 177 3.84 -7.48 5.14
N SER A 178 3.89 -6.26 4.60
CA SER A 178 5.10 -5.72 3.96
C SER A 178 6.29 -5.64 4.92
N PHE A 179 6.05 -5.30 6.18
CA PHE A 179 7.08 -5.23 7.21
C PHE A 179 7.59 -6.63 7.57
N VAL A 180 6.69 -7.59 7.82
CA VAL A 180 7.05 -8.99 8.10
C VAL A 180 7.85 -9.59 6.94
N THR A 181 7.41 -9.38 5.70
CA THR A 181 8.14 -9.87 4.51
C THR A 181 9.56 -9.30 4.45
N LEU A 182 9.75 -8.00 4.71
CA LEU A 182 11.08 -7.39 4.71
C LEU A 182 11.97 -7.94 5.84
N VAL A 183 11.43 -8.02 7.05
CA VAL A 183 12.16 -8.52 8.23
C VAL A 183 12.57 -9.98 8.05
N GLU A 184 11.65 -10.85 7.65
CA GLU A 184 11.97 -12.27 7.45
C GLU A 184 12.95 -12.47 6.29
N THR A 185 12.85 -11.65 5.23
CA THR A 185 13.83 -11.68 4.14
C THR A 185 15.21 -11.26 4.63
N ASP A 186 15.28 -10.21 5.45
CA ASP A 186 16.53 -9.71 6.01
C ASP A 186 17.19 -10.73 6.96
N LEU A 187 16.38 -11.44 7.76
CA LEU A 187 16.84 -12.51 8.66
C LEU A 187 17.29 -13.77 7.89
N LEU A 188 16.49 -14.25 6.95
CA LEU A 188 16.73 -15.52 6.27
C LEU A 188 17.70 -15.39 5.10
N GLY A 189 17.62 -14.31 4.32
CA GLY A 189 18.37 -14.12 3.09
C GLY A 189 19.77 -13.55 3.29
N GLY A 190 20.00 -12.78 4.36
CA GLY A 190 21.33 -12.26 4.70
C GLY A 190 21.97 -11.37 3.62
N SER A 191 21.20 -10.87 2.65
CA SER A 191 21.70 -10.26 1.42
C SER A 191 21.00 -8.96 1.08
N ILE A 192 21.81 -7.90 0.95
CA ILE A 192 21.32 -6.56 0.62
C ILE A 192 20.58 -6.52 -0.72
N LEU A 193 20.95 -7.37 -1.67
CA LEU A 193 20.30 -7.41 -2.99
C LEU A 193 18.86 -7.90 -2.87
N VAL A 194 18.62 -8.90 -2.03
CA VAL A 194 17.27 -9.42 -1.78
C VAL A 194 16.47 -8.41 -0.95
N ASP A 195 17.08 -7.75 0.03
CA ASP A 195 16.44 -6.68 0.80
C ASP A 195 15.99 -5.52 -0.10
N LEU A 196 16.86 -5.07 -1.02
CA LEU A 196 16.54 -4.02 -2.00
C LEU A 196 15.46 -4.48 -3.00
N TYR A 197 15.49 -5.75 -3.41
CA TYR A 197 14.44 -6.34 -4.24
C TYR A 197 13.08 -6.28 -3.55
N VAL A 198 13.01 -6.69 -2.27
CA VAL A 198 11.78 -6.64 -1.47
C VAL A 198 11.31 -5.20 -1.29
N LEU A 199 12.20 -4.26 -0.98
CA LEU A 199 11.85 -2.84 -0.88
C LEU A 199 11.26 -2.31 -2.20
N GLY A 200 11.88 -2.65 -3.33
CA GLY A 200 11.36 -2.33 -4.65
C GLY A 200 9.97 -2.92 -4.89
N LEU A 201 9.75 -4.18 -4.49
CA LEU A 201 8.46 -4.84 -4.59
C LEU A 201 7.40 -4.19 -3.68
N ILE A 202 7.76 -3.76 -2.47
CA ILE A 202 6.86 -3.03 -1.57
C ILE A 202 6.40 -1.71 -2.20
N VAL A 203 7.32 -0.95 -2.80
CA VAL A 203 6.99 0.28 -3.55
C VAL A 203 6.08 -0.03 -4.74
N PHE A 204 6.39 -1.10 -5.48
CA PHE A 204 5.56 -1.55 -6.59
C PHE A 204 4.14 -1.95 -6.13
N MET A 205 4.01 -2.65 -5.01
CA MET A 205 2.72 -3.05 -4.43
C MET A 205 1.91 -1.84 -3.96
N LEU A 206 2.56 -0.84 -3.35
CA LEU A 206 1.93 0.43 -2.99
C LEU A 206 1.40 1.15 -4.23
N TRP A 207 2.19 1.20 -5.30
CA TRP A 207 1.78 1.80 -6.57
C TRP A 207 0.60 1.05 -7.22
N LEU A 208 0.67 -0.29 -7.32
CA LEU A 208 -0.41 -1.14 -7.82
C LEU A 208 -1.70 -0.91 -7.03
N ARG A 209 -1.60 -0.80 -5.70
CA ARG A 209 -2.73 -0.51 -4.83
C ARG A 209 -3.36 0.86 -5.12
N ILE A 210 -2.54 1.89 -5.36
CA ILE A 210 -3.05 3.22 -5.74
C ILE A 210 -3.84 3.11 -7.04
N LEU A 211 -3.31 2.43 -8.06
CA LEU A 211 -4.00 2.20 -9.32
C LEU A 211 -5.33 1.44 -9.13
N PHE A 212 -5.36 0.43 -8.27
CA PHE A 212 -6.59 -0.28 -7.91
C PHE A 212 -7.63 0.62 -7.26
N SER A 213 -7.18 1.48 -6.33
CA SER A 213 -8.05 2.45 -5.67
C SER A 213 -8.61 3.47 -6.66
N GLU A 214 -7.79 3.98 -7.58
CA GLU A 214 -8.22 4.92 -8.63
C GLU A 214 -9.20 4.28 -9.60
N TRP A 215 -8.91 3.06 -10.07
CA TRP A 215 -9.81 2.30 -10.93
C TRP A 215 -11.17 2.08 -10.27
N ASN A 216 -11.19 1.65 -9.00
CA ASN A 216 -12.42 1.45 -8.26
C ASN A 216 -13.19 2.77 -8.04
N ASN A 217 -12.47 3.85 -7.69
CA ASN A 217 -13.07 5.17 -7.53
C ASN A 217 -13.68 5.69 -8.82
N ARG A 218 -13.02 5.49 -9.98
CA ARG A 218 -13.54 5.84 -11.31
C ARG A 218 -14.82 5.06 -11.62
N ARG A 219 -14.85 3.76 -11.31
CA ARG A 219 -16.02 2.90 -11.52
C ARG A 219 -17.23 3.35 -10.69
N ILE A 220 -17.02 3.62 -9.39
CA ILE A 220 -18.08 4.13 -8.50
C ILE A 220 -18.57 5.50 -8.97
N CYS A 221 -17.64 6.36 -9.37
CA CYS A 221 -17.95 7.70 -9.81
C CYS A 221 -18.84 7.69 -11.07
N GLN A 222 -18.54 6.83 -12.06
CA GLN A 222 -19.38 6.66 -13.25
C GLN A 222 -20.83 6.28 -12.90
N THR A 223 -21.03 5.49 -11.84
CA THR A 223 -22.37 5.14 -11.35
C THR A 223 -23.09 6.33 -10.69
N CYS A 224 -22.37 7.24 -10.04
CA CYS A 224 -22.95 8.41 -9.38
C CYS A 224 -23.27 9.58 -10.34
N GLN A 225 -22.90 9.51 -11.63
CA GLN A 225 -23.07 10.58 -12.63
C GLN A 225 -22.52 11.98 -12.23
N LEU A 226 -21.75 12.07 -11.14
CA LEU A 226 -21.24 13.31 -10.54
C LEU A 226 -19.71 13.41 -10.65
N CYS A 227 -19.11 12.79 -11.67
CA CYS A 227 -17.67 12.91 -11.88
C CYS A 227 -17.32 14.26 -12.48
N PHE A 228 -16.39 14.96 -11.82
CA PHE A 228 -15.62 16.04 -12.42
C PHE A 228 -14.98 15.54 -13.73
N HIS A 229 -15.42 16.14 -14.84
CA HIS A 229 -14.89 15.88 -16.17
C HIS A 229 -13.60 16.66 -16.41
#